data_AF-D4D848-F1
#
_entry.id   AF-D4D848-F1
#
_cell.length_a   1.000
_cell.length_b   1.000
_cell.length_c   1.000
_cell.angle_alpha   90.00
_cell.angle_beta   90.00
_cell.angle_gamma   90.00
#
_symmetry.space_group_name_H-M   'P 1'
#
loop_
_entity.id
_entity.type
_entity.pdbx_description
1 polymer ?
#
loop_
_entity_poly.entity_id
_entity_poly.type
_entity_poly.pdbx_seq_one_letter_code
_entity_poly.pdbx_strand_id
1 'polypeptide(L)'
;MIYTSIKALQFLSVPVYTIFKNLTIVVIAYGEVLWFGGSVTPLIMLSFGCMVLSSVVAAWADIQAAVNGFGHSGETAAAISTLNAGYAWMGLNVICTALYVLGTRKFITSLNFKDWDTNLAKNFPAESRNNILIGMLYSGLGAIFISYSSAWCIRKTSSTTYSFVGYLNKLPLAISGLVFFDTPVTFGGVSAILLGFFSGLIYGYGKMKQKEMASQVLPTTRPTMSASSQSQKDASN
;
A
#
# COMPACT_ATOMS: atom_id res chain seq x y z
N MET A 1 9.11 8.10 -1.00
CA MET A 1 8.41 6.95 -0.39
C MET A 1 9.29 6.17 0.57
N ILE A 2 10.43 5.61 0.13
CA ILE A 2 11.23 4.69 0.97
C ILE A 2 11.81 5.38 2.21
N TYR A 3 12.45 6.55 2.04
CA TYR A 3 13.02 7.30 3.16
C TYR A 3 11.99 7.66 4.24
N THR A 4 10.82 8.17 3.83
CA THR A 4 9.75 8.55 4.78
C THR A 4 9.12 7.34 5.45
N SER A 5 9.05 6.19 4.78
CA SER A 5 8.60 4.93 5.40
C SER A 5 9.57 4.43 6.46
N ILE A 6 10.88 4.45 6.18
CA ILE A 6 11.90 4.03 7.16
C ILE A 6 11.88 4.98 8.36
N LYS A 7 11.77 6.30 8.13
CA LYS A 7 11.65 7.28 9.22
C LYS A 7 10.39 7.07 10.06
N ALA A 8 9.24 6.75 9.47
CA ALA A 8 8.04 6.43 10.23
C ALA A 8 8.24 5.20 11.13
N LEU A 9 8.85 4.12 10.61
CA LEU A 9 9.15 2.89 11.36
C LEU A 9 10.18 3.08 12.49
N GLN A 10 10.96 4.17 12.49
CA GLN A 10 11.85 4.49 13.62
C GLN A 10 11.08 4.95 14.86
N PHE A 11 9.86 5.48 14.69
CA PHE A 11 9.09 6.10 15.77
C PHE A 11 7.74 5.42 16.02
N LEU A 12 7.19 4.71 15.04
CA LEU A 12 5.92 4.00 15.11
C LEU A 12 6.15 2.49 15.16
N SER A 13 5.27 1.80 15.88
CA SER A 13 5.24 0.34 15.88
C SER A 13 4.83 -0.23 14.51
N VAL A 14 5.32 -1.43 14.20
CA VAL A 14 5.01 -2.15 12.96
C VAL A 14 3.49 -2.34 12.74
N PRO A 15 2.67 -2.68 13.77
CA PRO A 15 1.23 -2.80 13.60
C PRO A 15 0.56 -1.47 13.23
N VAL A 16 0.92 -0.37 13.90
CA VAL A 16 0.34 0.96 13.63
C VAL A 16 0.75 1.44 12.25
N TYR A 17 2.03 1.30 11.90
CA TYR A 17 2.51 1.57 10.54
C TYR A 17 1.72 0.79 9.48
N THR A 18 1.37 -0.47 9.76
CA THR A 18 0.56 -1.30 8.86
C THR A 18 -0.87 -0.78 8.69
N ILE A 19 -1.50 -0.28 9.76
CA ILE A 19 -2.83 0.35 9.71
C ILE A 19 -2.80 1.61 8.82
N PHE A 20 -1.84 2.50 9.00
CA PHE A 20 -1.71 3.70 8.17
C PHE A 20 -1.30 3.40 6.72
N LYS A 21 -0.57 2.30 6.49
CA LYS A 21 -0.34 1.81 5.12
C LYS A 21 -1.64 1.39 4.44
N ASN A 22 -2.57 0.80 5.17
CA ASN A 22 -3.90 0.48 4.63
C ASN A 22 -4.69 1.77 4.35
N LEU A 23 -4.56 2.81 5.18
CA LEU A 23 -5.15 4.14 4.91
C LEU A 23 -4.64 4.76 3.59
N THR A 24 -3.41 4.47 3.18
CA THR A 24 -2.86 4.92 1.88
C THR A 24 -3.70 4.43 0.70
N ILE A 25 -4.31 3.25 0.80
CA ILE A 25 -5.18 2.68 -0.22
C ILE A 25 -6.40 3.58 -0.45
N VAL A 26 -6.95 4.17 0.62
CA VAL A 26 -8.08 5.11 0.56
C VAL A 26 -7.67 6.35 -0.25
N VAL A 27 -6.54 6.96 0.11
CA VAL A 27 -6.03 8.17 -0.56
C VAL A 27 -5.74 7.91 -2.03
N ILE A 28 -5.13 6.76 -2.36
CA ILE A 28 -4.88 6.36 -3.74
C ILE A 28 -6.21 6.22 -4.49
N ALA A 29 -7.19 5.51 -3.94
CA ALA A 29 -8.47 5.29 -4.62
C ALA A 29 -9.21 6.60 -4.91
N TYR A 30 -9.24 7.54 -3.97
CA TYR A 30 -9.82 8.87 -4.22
C TYR A 30 -9.02 9.66 -5.25
N GLY A 31 -7.68 9.58 -5.22
CA GLY A 31 -6.84 10.18 -6.24
C GLY A 31 -7.05 9.56 -7.64
N GLU A 32 -7.36 8.28 -7.72
CA GLU A 32 -7.74 7.62 -8.97
C GLU A 32 -9.07 8.13 -9.52
N VAL A 33 -10.07 8.33 -8.65
CA VAL A 33 -11.36 8.94 -9.03
C VAL A 33 -11.13 10.35 -9.56
N LEU A 34 -10.32 11.15 -8.87
CA LEU A 34 -10.06 12.55 -9.23
C LEU A 34 -9.30 12.72 -10.54
N TRP A 35 -8.26 11.91 -10.79
CA TRP A 35 -7.40 12.07 -11.98
C TRP A 35 -7.81 11.22 -13.18
N PHE A 36 -8.52 10.11 -12.98
CA PHE A 36 -8.87 9.17 -14.06
C PHE A 36 -10.37 8.92 -14.19
N GLY A 37 -11.22 9.57 -13.39
CA GLY A 37 -12.67 9.44 -13.49
C GLY A 37 -13.21 8.05 -13.14
N GLY A 38 -12.47 7.26 -12.36
CA GLY A 38 -12.93 5.95 -11.90
C GLY A 38 -14.11 6.05 -10.92
N SER A 39 -14.82 4.95 -10.69
CA SER A 39 -15.89 4.86 -9.70
C SER A 39 -15.52 3.91 -8.55
N VAL A 40 -15.85 4.33 -7.33
CA VAL A 40 -15.68 3.52 -6.12
C VAL A 40 -17.03 2.89 -5.78
N THR A 41 -17.11 1.57 -5.83
CA THR A 41 -18.32 0.83 -5.48
C THR A 41 -18.69 1.08 -4.00
N PRO A 42 -19.99 1.12 -3.63
CA PRO A 42 -20.41 1.34 -2.24
C PRO A 42 -19.77 0.39 -1.22
N LEU A 43 -19.50 -0.87 -1.61
CA LEU A 43 -18.80 -1.85 -0.79
C LEU A 43 -17.36 -1.43 -0.46
N ILE A 44 -16.68 -0.78 -1.40
CA ILE A 44 -15.34 -0.24 -1.22
C ILE A 44 -15.40 1.02 -0.32
N MET A 45 -16.42 1.87 -0.47
CA MET A 45 -16.62 3.02 0.43
C MET A 45 -16.82 2.60 1.89
N LEU A 46 -17.61 1.54 2.13
CA LEU A 46 -17.78 0.99 3.48
C LEU A 46 -16.44 0.57 4.09
N SER A 47 -15.59 -0.12 3.31
CA SER A 47 -14.26 -0.50 3.78
C SER A 47 -13.41 0.74 4.11
N PHE A 48 -13.44 1.79 3.29
CA PHE A 48 -12.71 3.02 3.57
C PHE A 48 -13.13 3.66 4.90
N GLY A 49 -14.43 3.71 5.19
CA GLY A 49 -14.94 4.16 6.48
C GLY A 49 -14.33 3.36 7.64
N CYS A 50 -14.37 2.03 7.56
CA CYS A 50 -13.78 1.17 8.59
C CYS A 50 -12.24 1.30 8.70
N MET A 51 -11.52 1.53 7.60
CA MET A 51 -10.06 1.75 7.63
C MET A 51 -9.71 3.07 8.34
N VAL A 52 -10.48 4.13 8.07
CA VAL A 52 -10.30 5.42 8.73
C VAL A 52 -10.57 5.28 10.24
N LEU A 53 -11.69 4.63 10.61
CA LEU A 53 -12.00 4.37 12.02
C LEU A 53 -10.90 3.57 12.73
N SER A 54 -10.36 2.53 12.08
CA SER A 54 -9.24 1.74 12.61
C SER A 54 -8.00 2.60 12.86
N SER A 55 -7.66 3.51 11.92
CA SER A 55 -6.51 4.41 12.09
C SER A 55 -6.68 5.41 13.22
N VAL A 56 -7.91 5.90 13.45
CA VAL A 56 -8.22 6.83 14.55
C VAL A 56 -8.12 6.11 15.89
N VAL A 57 -8.70 4.91 16.01
CA VAL A 57 -8.62 4.10 17.25
C VAL A 57 -7.17 3.71 17.55
N ALA A 58 -6.37 3.37 16.53
CA ALA A 58 -4.95 3.09 16.70
C ALA A 58 -4.18 4.29 17.24
N ALA A 59 -4.36 5.47 16.64
CA ALA A 59 -3.71 6.69 17.09
C ALA A 59 -4.11 7.07 18.52
N TRP A 60 -5.40 6.93 18.85
CA TRP A 60 -5.90 7.17 20.19
C TRP A 60 -5.30 6.20 21.21
N ALA A 61 -5.20 4.92 20.86
CA ALA A 61 -4.64 3.89 21.73
C ALA A 61 -3.14 4.08 22.02
N ASP A 62 -2.36 4.48 21.02
CA ASP A 62 -0.93 4.80 21.18
C ASP A 62 -0.72 6.02 22.08
N ILE A 63 -1.50 7.08 21.88
CA ILE A 63 -1.43 8.28 22.73
C ILE A 63 -1.78 7.94 24.18
N GLN A 64 -2.83 7.14 24.39
CA GLN A 64 -3.20 6.68 25.72
C GLN A 64 -2.14 5.79 26.36
N ALA A 65 -1.48 4.92 25.59
CA ALA A 65 -0.37 4.12 26.09
C ALA A 65 0.82 4.99 26.51
N ALA A 66 1.15 6.01 25.73
CA ALA A 66 2.21 6.95 26.06
C ALA A 66 1.88 7.84 27.27
N VAL A 67 0.62 8.24 27.42
CA VAL A 67 0.18 9.04 28.58
C VAL A 67 0.20 8.22 29.88
N ASN A 68 -0.29 6.98 29.84
CA ASN A 68 -0.44 6.14 31.03
C ASN A 68 0.81 5.31 31.36
N GLY A 69 1.74 5.15 30.42
CA GLY A 69 2.94 4.32 30.57
C GLY A 69 4.12 4.98 31.29
N PHE A 70 4.17 6.32 31.35
CA PHE A 70 5.25 7.07 31.99
C PHE A 70 4.73 7.82 33.22
N GLY A 71 5.19 7.41 34.41
CA GLY A 71 4.77 7.97 35.70
C GLY A 71 5.29 9.38 36.03
N HIS A 72 6.12 9.96 35.17
CA HIS A 72 6.69 11.30 35.33
C HIS A 72 6.29 12.22 34.16
N SER A 73 5.73 13.40 34.48
CA SER A 73 5.20 14.36 33.51
C SER A 73 6.22 14.84 32.46
N GLY A 74 7.52 14.83 32.79
CA GLY A 74 8.59 15.19 31.85
C GLY A 74 8.88 14.14 30.77
N GLU A 75 8.77 12.86 31.10
CA GLU A 75 9.02 11.75 30.16
C GLU A 75 7.83 11.54 29.22
N THR A 76 6.61 11.74 29.73
CA THR A 76 5.37 11.69 28.93
C THR A 76 5.40 12.72 27.79
N ALA A 77 5.88 13.94 28.05
CA ALA A 77 5.96 14.99 27.03
C ALA A 77 6.96 14.64 25.91
N ALA A 78 8.11 14.05 26.26
CA ALA A 78 9.10 13.59 25.28
C ALA A 78 8.57 12.41 24.46
N ALA A 79 7.91 11.44 25.10
CA ALA A 79 7.28 10.30 24.42
C ALA A 79 6.20 10.75 23.42
N ILE A 80 5.32 11.67 23.82
CA ILE A 80 4.28 12.23 22.94
C ILE A 80 4.91 12.99 21.77
N SER A 81 5.98 13.76 22.00
CA SER A 81 6.70 14.46 20.93
C SER A 81 7.29 13.48 19.91
N THR A 82 7.89 12.38 20.36
CA THR A 82 8.44 11.34 19.48
C THR A 82 7.36 10.63 18.66
N LEU A 83 6.19 10.35 19.28
CA LEU A 83 5.03 9.79 18.58
C LEU A 83 4.47 10.76 17.54
N ASN A 84 4.32 12.04 17.89
CA ASN A 84 3.86 13.08 16.96
C ASN A 84 4.79 13.20 15.74
N ALA A 85 6.12 13.11 15.96
CA ALA A 85 7.08 13.06 14.87
C ALA A 85 6.88 11.81 14.00
N GLY A 86 6.64 10.64 14.59
CA GLY A 86 6.29 9.41 13.88
C GLY A 86 5.06 9.57 13.00
N TYR A 87 3.95 10.08 13.56
CA TYR A 87 2.72 10.34 12.82
C TYR A 87 2.89 11.36 11.70
N ALA A 88 3.70 12.41 11.90
CA ALA A 88 4.03 13.37 10.85
C ALA A 88 4.80 12.71 9.69
N TRP A 89 5.81 11.89 9.99
CA TRP A 89 6.53 11.11 8.98
C TRP A 89 5.64 10.12 8.25
N MET A 90 4.69 9.50 8.96
CA MET A 90 3.73 8.58 8.35
C MET A 90 2.75 9.33 7.43
N GLY A 91 2.23 10.49 7.84
CA GLY A 91 1.37 11.33 7.00
C GLY A 91 2.07 11.75 5.70
N LEU A 92 3.32 12.21 5.81
CA LEU A 92 4.16 12.51 4.64
C LEU A 92 4.40 11.27 3.78
N ASN A 93 4.57 10.10 4.39
CA ASN A 93 4.72 8.84 3.66
C ASN A 93 3.46 8.49 2.86
N VAL A 94 2.27 8.61 3.44
CA VAL A 94 0.99 8.34 2.77
C VAL A 94 0.84 9.23 1.53
N ILE A 95 1.04 10.54 1.69
CA ILE A 95 0.93 11.51 0.58
C ILE A 95 1.96 11.23 -0.50
N CYS A 96 3.23 11.06 -0.12
CA CYS A 96 4.32 10.79 -1.07
C CYS A 96 4.09 9.48 -1.83
N THR A 97 3.58 8.45 -1.16
CA THR A 97 3.24 7.16 -1.79
C THR A 97 2.11 7.33 -2.80
N ALA A 98 1.03 8.00 -2.41
CA ALA A 98 -0.11 8.22 -3.30
C ALA A 98 0.28 9.04 -4.54
N LEU A 99 1.01 10.15 -4.35
CA LEU A 99 1.50 10.98 -5.44
C LEU A 99 2.44 10.21 -6.37
N TYR A 100 3.35 9.40 -5.82
CA TYR A 100 4.25 8.58 -6.62
C TYR A 100 3.48 7.57 -7.48
N VAL A 101 2.57 6.79 -6.89
CA VAL A 101 1.81 5.75 -7.61
C VAL A 101 0.91 6.37 -8.68
N LEU A 102 0.17 7.42 -8.33
CA LEU A 102 -0.76 8.06 -9.26
C LEU A 102 -0.01 8.86 -10.34
N GLY A 103 1.07 9.55 -9.97
CA GLY A 103 1.90 10.32 -10.88
C GLY A 103 2.63 9.44 -11.89
N THR A 104 3.23 8.33 -11.44
CA THR A 104 3.84 7.34 -12.34
C THR A 104 2.80 6.70 -13.25
N ARG A 105 1.61 6.34 -12.76
CA ARG A 105 0.52 5.84 -13.60
C ARG A 105 0.09 6.84 -14.68
N LYS A 106 -0.04 8.13 -14.33
CA LYS A 106 -0.39 9.19 -15.27
C LYS A 106 0.72 9.39 -16.31
N PHE A 107 1.96 9.40 -15.87
CA PHE A 107 3.14 9.56 -16.72
C PHE A 107 3.29 8.38 -17.70
N ILE A 108 3.25 7.14 -17.20
CA ILE A 108 3.36 5.91 -18.02
C ILE A 108 2.20 5.78 -19.01
N THR A 109 0.98 6.18 -18.66
CA THR A 109 -0.14 6.16 -19.62
C THR A 109 0.01 7.27 -20.69
N SER A 110 0.62 8.40 -20.34
CA SER A 110 0.82 9.54 -21.25
C SER A 110 2.01 9.36 -22.19
N LEU A 111 2.95 8.49 -21.81
CA LEU A 111 4.20 8.26 -22.50
C LEU A 111 4.24 6.79 -22.87
N ASN A 112 4.19 6.49 -24.16
CA ASN A 112 4.37 5.14 -24.69
C ASN A 112 5.85 4.68 -24.55
N PHE A 113 6.42 4.89 -23.37
CA PHE A 113 7.83 4.78 -23.07
C PHE A 113 8.23 3.31 -22.99
N LYS A 114 8.95 2.91 -24.03
CA LYS A 114 9.96 1.88 -24.00
C LYS A 114 11.27 2.64 -23.84
N ASP A 115 11.93 2.55 -22.69
CA ASP A 115 13.38 2.72 -22.60
C ASP A 115 13.92 2.14 -21.29
N TRP A 116 14.77 1.13 -21.46
CA TRP A 116 15.49 0.39 -20.43
C TRP A 116 16.87 0.99 -20.15
N ASP A 117 17.31 2.02 -20.87
CA ASP A 117 18.69 2.48 -20.75
C ASP A 117 18.78 3.88 -20.16
N THR A 118 19.26 3.98 -18.92
CA THR A 118 20.08 5.12 -18.54
C THR A 118 20.99 4.80 -17.34
N ASN A 119 22.25 4.50 -17.68
CA ASN A 119 23.46 4.59 -16.86
C ASN A 119 23.56 3.70 -15.61
N LEU A 120 23.98 2.44 -15.81
CA LEU A 120 24.41 1.51 -14.77
C LEU A 120 25.45 2.14 -13.80
N ALA A 121 26.35 2.98 -14.32
CA ALA A 121 27.38 3.66 -13.53
C ALA A 121 26.83 4.70 -12.53
N LYS A 122 25.66 5.31 -12.78
CA LYS A 122 25.00 6.24 -11.85
C LYS A 122 24.17 5.50 -10.77
N ASN A 123 23.68 4.31 -11.10
CA ASN A 123 22.91 3.46 -10.17
C ASN A 123 23.79 2.64 -9.22
N PHE A 124 25.06 2.39 -9.58
CA PHE A 124 26.00 1.59 -8.79
C PHE A 124 27.32 2.34 -8.51
N PRO A 125 27.34 3.28 -7.55
CA PRO A 125 28.58 3.94 -7.14
C PRO A 125 29.58 2.92 -6.56
N ALA A 126 30.86 3.07 -6.91
CA ALA A 126 31.91 2.08 -6.60
C ALA A 126 32.06 1.78 -5.11
N GLU A 127 31.79 2.77 -4.25
CA GLU A 127 31.90 2.69 -2.79
C GLU A 127 30.83 1.78 -2.15
N SER A 128 29.59 1.77 -2.68
CA SER A 128 28.47 0.97 -2.14
C SER A 128 28.11 -0.25 -2.98
N ARG A 129 28.83 -0.48 -4.09
CA ARG A 129 28.48 -1.48 -5.10
C ARG A 129 28.32 -2.89 -4.52
N ASN A 130 29.23 -3.31 -3.64
CA ASN A 130 29.18 -4.67 -3.09
C ASN A 130 27.96 -4.87 -2.16
N ASN A 131 27.64 -3.88 -1.32
CA ASN A 131 26.48 -3.93 -0.44
C ASN A 131 25.16 -3.90 -1.23
N ILE A 132 25.09 -3.09 -2.29
CA ILE A 132 23.93 -3.03 -3.19
C ILE A 132 23.77 -4.35 -3.95
N LEU A 133 24.86 -4.93 -4.46
CA LEU A 133 24.83 -6.22 -5.17
C LEU A 133 24.38 -7.37 -4.25
N ILE A 134 24.90 -7.44 -3.02
CA ILE A 134 24.47 -8.43 -2.02
C ILE A 134 22.99 -8.24 -1.68
N GLY A 135 22.55 -6.99 -1.48
CA GLY A 135 21.14 -6.67 -1.23
C GLY A 135 20.22 -7.07 -2.39
N MET A 136 20.66 -6.87 -3.64
CA MET A 136 19.94 -7.30 -4.84
C MET A 136 19.89 -8.82 -4.97
N LEU A 137 20.98 -9.53 -4.66
CA LEU A 137 21.01 -10.99 -4.65
C LEU A 137 20.06 -11.57 -3.59
N TYR A 138 20.12 -11.03 -2.36
CA TYR A 138 19.28 -11.49 -1.26
C TYR A 138 17.79 -11.21 -1.51
N SER A 139 17.45 -9.98 -1.92
CA SER A 139 16.06 -9.63 -2.26
C SER A 139 15.57 -10.34 -3.53
N GLY A 140 16.45 -10.58 -4.50
CA GLY A 140 16.16 -11.33 -5.72
C GLY A 140 15.84 -12.80 -5.45
N LEU A 141 16.63 -13.47 -4.59
CA LEU A 141 16.33 -14.84 -4.15
C LEU A 141 14.98 -14.89 -3.43
N GLY A 142 14.72 -13.96 -2.50
CA GLY A 142 13.41 -13.84 -1.84
C GLY A 142 12.26 -13.63 -2.83
N ALA A 143 12.46 -12.78 -3.85
CA ALA A 143 11.47 -12.55 -4.90
C ALA A 143 11.18 -13.81 -5.71
N ILE A 144 12.18 -14.63 -6.04
CA ILE A 144 12.00 -15.91 -6.74
C ILE A 144 11.11 -16.86 -5.92
N PHE A 145 11.36 -16.99 -4.62
CA PHE A 145 10.53 -17.83 -3.75
C PHE A 145 9.09 -17.33 -3.63
N ILE A 146 8.91 -16.01 -3.49
CA ILE A 146 7.57 -15.40 -3.45
C ILE A 146 6.86 -15.63 -4.79
N SER A 147 7.50 -15.36 -5.92
CA SER A 147 6.89 -15.57 -7.24
C SER A 147 6.53 -17.04 -7.50
N TYR A 148 7.40 -17.98 -7.14
CA TYR A 148 7.12 -19.41 -7.27
C TYR A 148 5.95 -19.86 -6.38
N SER A 149 5.95 -19.48 -5.10
CA SER A 149 4.88 -19.83 -4.16
C SER A 149 3.55 -19.18 -4.54
N SER A 150 3.55 -17.94 -5.02
CA SER A 150 2.37 -17.25 -5.55
C SER A 150 1.80 -17.96 -6.78
N ALA A 151 2.64 -18.31 -7.76
CA ALA A 151 2.20 -19.03 -8.96
C ALA A 151 1.67 -20.43 -8.62
N TRP A 152 2.33 -21.15 -7.71
CA TRP A 152 1.87 -22.45 -7.22
C TRP A 152 0.53 -22.35 -6.48
N CYS A 153 0.37 -21.34 -5.62
CA CYS A 153 -0.87 -21.07 -4.91
C CYS A 153 -2.02 -20.79 -5.89
N ILE A 154 -1.83 -19.90 -6.87
CA ILE A 154 -2.84 -19.60 -7.89
C ILE A 154 -3.19 -20.84 -8.70
N ARG A 155 -2.21 -21.66 -9.09
CA ARG A 155 -2.43 -22.88 -9.87
C ARG A 155 -3.25 -23.93 -9.11
N LYS A 156 -3.02 -24.10 -7.81
CA LYS A 156 -3.71 -25.09 -6.98
C LYS A 156 -5.04 -24.60 -6.41
N THR A 157 -5.25 -23.29 -6.39
CA THR A 157 -6.46 -22.66 -5.85
C THR A 157 -7.15 -21.82 -6.92
N SER A 158 -7.31 -20.53 -6.70
CA SER A 158 -7.82 -19.55 -7.66
C SER A 158 -7.14 -18.21 -7.43
N SER A 159 -7.19 -17.32 -8.43
CA SER A 159 -6.71 -15.93 -8.29
C SER A 159 -7.47 -15.16 -7.19
N THR A 160 -8.73 -15.54 -6.97
CA THR A 160 -9.63 -15.06 -5.92
C THR A 160 -9.10 -15.46 -4.53
N THR A 161 -8.74 -16.73 -4.35
CA THR A 161 -8.16 -17.26 -3.10
C THR A 161 -6.79 -16.64 -2.82
N TYR A 162 -5.92 -16.51 -3.84
CA TYR A 162 -4.60 -15.89 -3.68
C TYR A 162 -4.69 -14.43 -3.20
N SER A 163 -5.62 -13.67 -3.77
CA SER A 163 -5.86 -12.28 -3.36
C SER A 163 -6.34 -12.21 -1.90
N PHE A 164 -7.26 -13.09 -1.49
CA PHE A 164 -7.71 -13.20 -0.10
C PHE A 164 -6.58 -13.57 0.88
N VAL A 165 -5.70 -14.50 0.51
CA VAL A 165 -4.51 -14.88 1.30
C VAL A 165 -3.55 -13.70 1.46
N GLY A 166 -3.41 -12.85 0.43
CA GLY A 166 -2.63 -11.61 0.53
C GLY A 166 -3.14 -10.64 1.61
N TYR A 167 -4.45 -10.59 1.83
CA TYR A 167 -5.03 -9.81 2.95
C TYR A 167 -4.83 -10.52 4.29
N LEU A 168 -4.97 -11.85 4.34
CA LEU A 168 -4.70 -12.65 5.54
C LEU A 168 -3.26 -12.49 6.03
N ASN A 169 -2.27 -12.41 5.15
CA ASN A 169 -0.85 -12.27 5.49
C ASN A 169 -0.54 -11.02 6.34
N LYS A 170 -1.42 -10.00 6.32
CA LYS A 170 -1.24 -8.79 7.13
C LYS A 170 -1.48 -9.02 8.63
N LEU A 171 -2.29 -10.02 8.98
CA LEU A 171 -2.63 -10.29 10.38
C LEU A 171 -1.49 -11.00 11.14
N PRO A 172 -0.87 -12.08 10.62
CA PRO A 172 0.33 -12.66 11.24
C PRO A 172 1.49 -11.67 11.35
N LEU A 173 1.66 -10.76 10.37
CA LEU A 173 2.67 -9.71 10.44
C LEU A 173 2.40 -8.74 11.60
N ALA A 174 1.14 -8.32 11.79
CA ALA A 174 0.76 -7.46 12.90
C ALA A 174 0.93 -8.15 14.26
N ILE A 175 0.52 -9.42 14.38
CA ILE A 175 0.70 -10.21 15.60
C ILE A 175 2.18 -10.42 15.92
N SER A 176 2.99 -10.78 14.92
CA SER A 176 4.45 -10.89 15.07
C SER A 176 5.05 -9.55 15.50
N GLY A 177 4.52 -8.44 14.97
CA GLY A 177 4.87 -7.09 15.40
C GLY A 177 4.62 -6.83 16.89
N LEU A 178 3.56 -7.40 17.47
CA LEU A 178 3.25 -7.27 18.90
C LEU A 178 4.06 -8.22 19.78
N VAL A 179 4.38 -9.42 19.28
CA VAL A 179 5.10 -10.46 20.04
C VAL A 179 6.61 -10.20 20.09
N PHE A 180 7.20 -9.76 18.97
CA PHE A 180 8.65 -9.59 18.85
C PHE A 180 9.15 -8.18 19.15
N PHE A 181 8.27 -7.18 19.11
CA PHE A 181 8.60 -5.83 19.55
C PHE A 181 7.75 -5.55 20.78
N ASP A 182 8.39 -5.27 21.93
CA ASP A 182 7.82 -4.97 23.25
C ASP A 182 6.92 -3.73 23.24
N THR A 183 5.88 -3.79 22.42
CA THR A 183 4.94 -2.71 22.19
C THR A 183 3.79 -2.88 23.16
N PRO A 184 3.31 -1.78 23.79
CA PRO A 184 2.27 -1.87 24.79
C PRO A 184 0.98 -2.41 24.15
N VAL A 185 0.59 -3.62 24.55
CA VAL A 185 -0.64 -4.27 24.05
C VAL A 185 -1.84 -3.67 24.78
N THR A 186 -2.44 -2.65 24.17
CA THR A 186 -3.68 -2.03 24.69
C THR A 186 -4.92 -2.64 24.02
N PHE A 187 -6.03 -2.66 24.74
CA PHE A 187 -7.32 -3.08 24.17
C PHE A 187 -7.71 -2.23 22.94
N GLY A 188 -7.38 -0.94 22.96
CA GLY A 188 -7.55 -0.04 21.81
C GLY A 188 -6.69 -0.46 20.61
N GLY A 189 -5.42 -0.79 20.82
CA GLY A 189 -4.52 -1.25 19.76
C GLY A 189 -4.99 -2.56 19.12
N VAL A 190 -5.39 -3.55 19.93
CA VAL A 190 -5.88 -4.84 19.44
C VAL A 190 -7.20 -4.69 18.67
N SER A 191 -8.14 -3.90 19.20
CA SER A 191 -9.41 -3.63 18.49
C SER A 191 -9.19 -2.87 17.18
N ALA A 192 -8.24 -1.93 17.12
CA ALA A 192 -7.87 -1.24 15.90
C ALA A 192 -7.29 -2.19 14.84
N ILE A 193 -6.42 -3.12 15.24
CA ILE A 193 -5.85 -4.14 14.33
C ILE A 193 -6.95 -5.03 13.76
N LEU A 194 -7.88 -5.52 14.60
CA LEU A 194 -9.00 -6.35 14.14
C LEU A 194 -9.92 -5.59 13.18
N LEU A 195 -10.30 -4.35 13.54
CA LEU A 195 -11.15 -3.51 12.68
C LEU A 195 -10.47 -3.22 11.33
N GLY A 196 -9.17 -2.92 11.35
CA GLY A 196 -8.38 -2.68 10.14
C GLY A 196 -8.24 -3.93 9.27
N PHE A 197 -8.11 -5.10 9.90
CA PHE A 197 -8.07 -6.38 9.22
C PHE A 197 -9.39 -6.71 8.51
N PHE A 198 -10.52 -6.65 9.23
CA PHE A 198 -11.85 -6.88 8.64
C PHE A 198 -12.14 -5.89 7.52
N SER A 199 -11.78 -4.62 7.71
CA SER A 199 -11.89 -3.62 6.65
C SER A 199 -11.05 -3.98 5.41
N GLY A 200 -9.82 -4.44 5.61
CA GLY A 200 -8.94 -4.93 4.54
C GLY A 200 -9.57 -6.09 3.74
N LEU A 201 -10.24 -7.01 4.43
CA LEU A 201 -10.97 -8.11 3.79
C LEU A 201 -12.16 -7.61 2.96
N ILE A 202 -12.95 -6.68 3.51
CA ILE A 202 -14.11 -6.09 2.79
C ILE A 202 -13.63 -5.33 1.55
N TYR A 203 -12.54 -4.56 1.67
CA TYR A 203 -11.92 -3.86 0.55
C TYR A 203 -11.47 -4.85 -0.55
N GLY A 204 -10.76 -5.90 -0.14
CA GLY A 204 -10.28 -6.94 -1.04
C GLY A 204 -11.41 -7.63 -1.78
N TYR A 205 -12.44 -8.05 -1.04
CA TYR A 205 -13.64 -8.64 -1.61
C TYR A 205 -14.35 -7.68 -2.58
N GLY A 206 -14.48 -6.40 -2.22
CA GLY A 206 -15.07 -5.38 -3.09
C GLY A 206 -14.31 -5.19 -4.40
N LYS A 207 -12.97 -5.13 -4.35
CA LYS A 207 -12.12 -5.06 -5.54
C LYS A 207 -12.18 -6.33 -6.39
N MET A 208 -12.24 -7.50 -5.76
CA MET A 208 -12.39 -8.77 -6.47
C MET A 208 -13.70 -8.83 -7.24
N LYS A 209 -14.82 -8.47 -6.60
CA LYS A 209 -16.13 -8.39 -7.24
C LYS A 209 -16.15 -7.37 -8.39
N GLN A 210 -15.52 -6.21 -8.21
CA GLN A 210 -15.41 -5.19 -9.25
C GLN A 210 -14.64 -5.71 -10.49
N LYS A 211 -13.55 -6.47 -10.27
CA LYS A 211 -12.77 -7.10 -11.34
C LYS A 211 -13.56 -8.19 -12.07
N GLU A 212 -14.30 -9.02 -11.34
CA GLU A 212 -15.14 -10.08 -11.91
C GLU A 212 -16.25 -9.50 -12.80
N MET A 213 -16.97 -8.49 -12.31
CA MET A 213 -17.99 -7.78 -13.08
C MET A 213 -17.40 -7.13 -14.34
N ALA A 214 -16.20 -6.54 -14.26
CA ALA A 214 -15.52 -5.98 -15.43
C ALA A 214 -15.10 -7.04 -16.45
N SER A 215 -14.73 -8.25 -16.02
CA SER A 215 -14.37 -9.36 -16.91
C SER A 215 -15.56 -10.06 -17.56
N GLN A 216 -16.77 -9.95 -16.99
CA GLN A 216 -18.00 -10.49 -17.56
C GLN A 216 -18.62 -9.60 -18.66
N VAL A 217 -18.18 -8.33 -18.78
CA VAL A 217 -18.59 -7.47 -19.89
C VAL A 217 -17.70 -7.79 -21.10
N LEU A 218 -18.28 -8.37 -22.15
CA LEU A 218 -17.64 -8.50 -23.46
C LEU A 218 -17.14 -7.12 -23.91
N PRO A 219 -15.94 -6.99 -24.52
CA PRO A 219 -15.46 -5.72 -25.04
C PRO A 219 -16.32 -5.28 -26.23
N THR A 220 -17.47 -4.65 -25.97
CA THR A 220 -18.40 -4.18 -27.01
C THR A 220 -18.18 -2.73 -27.41
N THR A 221 -17.17 -2.06 -26.88
CA THR A 221 -16.72 -0.75 -27.35
C THR A 221 -15.23 -0.76 -27.59
N ARG A 222 -14.84 -1.17 -28.81
CA ARG A 222 -13.69 -0.51 -29.44
C ARG A 222 -14.02 0.99 -29.42
N PRO A 223 -13.11 1.90 -29.01
CA PRO A 223 -13.34 3.31 -29.27
C PRO A 223 -13.63 3.41 -30.77
N THR A 224 -14.78 3.97 -31.13
CA THR A 224 -15.13 4.21 -32.52
C THR A 224 -14.09 5.19 -33.07
N MET A 225 -12.97 4.68 -33.60
CA MET A 225 -12.29 5.39 -34.66
C MET A 225 -13.33 5.50 -35.76
N SER A 226 -13.84 6.72 -35.95
CA SER A 226 -14.68 7.03 -37.10
C SER A 226 -14.01 6.45 -38.33
N ALA A 227 -14.75 5.76 -39.21
CA ALA A 227 -14.18 5.19 -40.43
C ALA A 227 -13.42 6.24 -41.27
N SER A 228 -13.73 7.54 -41.08
CA SER A 228 -13.01 8.67 -41.66
C SER A 228 -11.56 8.83 -41.16
N SER A 229 -11.26 8.56 -39.88
CA SER A 229 -9.90 8.69 -39.35
C SER A 229 -8.99 7.52 -39.70
N GLN A 230 -9.56 6.35 -40.02
CA GLN A 230 -8.82 5.23 -40.60
C GLN A 230 -8.48 5.51 -42.09
N SER A 231 -9.46 6.01 -42.86
CA SER A 231 -9.28 6.32 -44.29
C SER A 231 -8.27 7.44 -44.55
N GLN A 232 -8.18 8.46 -43.68
CA GLN A 232 -7.16 9.51 -43.79
C GLN A 232 -5.74 9.01 -43.49
N LYS A 233 -5.59 7.98 -42.66
CA LYS A 233 -4.29 7.33 -42.40
C LYS A 233 -3.86 6.44 -43.55
N ASP A 234 -4.80 5.73 -44.16
CA ASP A 234 -4.51 4.85 -45.30
C ASP A 234 -4.29 5.64 -46.60
N ALA A 235 -4.78 6.88 -46.69
CA ALA A 235 -4.52 7.80 -47.80
C ALA A 235 -3.24 8.65 -47.65
N SER A 236 -2.54 8.56 -46.52
CA SER A 236 -1.31 9.34 -46.23
C SER A 236 -0.03 8.49 -46.18
N ASN A 237 -0.12 7.20 -46.49
CA ASN A 237 1.00 6.31 -46.83
C ASN A 237 0.93 5.94 -48.32
#